data_AF-A0A3B1D4S5-F1
#
_entry.id   AF-A0A3B1D4S5-F1
#
_cell.length_a   1.000
_cell.length_b   1.000
_cell.length_c   1.000
_cell.angle_alpha   90.00
_cell.angle_beta   90.00
_cell.angle_gamma   90.00
#
_symmetry.space_group_name_H-M   'P 1'
#
loop_
_entity.id
_entity.type
_entity.pdbx_description
1 polymer ?
#
loop_
_entity_poly.entity_id
_entity_poly.type
_entity_poly.pdbx_seq_one_letter_code
_entity_poly.pdbx_strand_id
1 'polypeptide(L)' 'MFHEVKVFSPEGKLKRLISCKELKKSHWKKFEEMSYDLTIGRFSNGRVPGHVKQRLDNVFLSFESEG' A
#
# COMPACT_ATOMS: atom_id res chain seq x y z
N MET A 1 -16.64 -10.38 -2.08
CA MET A 1 -17.03 -11.35 -3.13
C MET A 1 -16.99 -10.61 -4.46
N PHE A 2 -16.28 -11.11 -5.48
CA PHE A 2 -16.22 -10.45 -6.79
C PHE A 2 -17.44 -10.87 -7.61
N HIS A 3 -18.12 -9.90 -8.23
CA HIS A 3 -19.25 -10.13 -9.14
C HIS A 3 -18.81 -9.91 -10.58
N GLU A 4 -19.41 -10.63 -11.52
CA GLU A 4 -19.10 -10.43 -12.95
C GLU A 4 -19.48 -9.02 -13.38
N VAL A 5 -18.55 -8.37 -14.11
CA VAL A 5 -18.75 -7.01 -14.60
C VAL A 5 -18.89 -7.06 -16.11
N LYS A 6 -20.02 -6.56 -16.61
CA LYS A 6 -20.28 -6.38 -18.04
C LYS A 6 -19.88 -4.96 -18.42
N VAL A 7 -18.95 -4.84 -19.36
CA VAL A 7 -18.51 -3.56 -19.93
C VAL A 7 -19.22 -3.37 -21.26
N PHE A 8 -20.00 -2.30 -21.36
CA PHE A 8 -20.72 -1.93 -22.57
C PHE A 8 -19.97 -0.83 -23.33
N SER A 9 -20.15 -0.77 -24.64
CA SER A 9 -19.75 0.36 -25.45
C SER A 9 -20.68 1.55 -25.24
N PRO A 10 -20.28 2.77 -25.66
CA PRO A 10 -21.19 3.92 -25.70
C PRO A 10 -22.44 3.68 -26.56
N GLU A 11 -22.35 2.75 -27.52
CA GLU A 11 -23.46 2.28 -28.37
C GLU A 11 -24.37 1.24 -27.68
N GLY A 12 -24.11 0.90 -26.41
CA GLY A 12 -24.88 -0.09 -25.66
C GLY A 12 -24.57 -1.56 -25.99
N LYS A 13 -23.58 -1.83 -26.85
CA LYS A 13 -23.17 -3.21 -27.18
C LYS A 13 -22.24 -3.77 -26.11
N LEU A 14 -22.41 -5.04 -25.75
CA LEU A 14 -21.53 -5.73 -24.81
C LEU A 14 -20.13 -5.84 -25.44
N LYS A 15 -19.15 -5.11 -24.89
CA LYS A 15 -17.75 -5.15 -25.35
C LYS A 15 -16.97 -6.24 -24.66
N ARG A 16 -17.21 -6.42 -23.36
CA ARG A 16 -16.43 -7.38 -22.56
C ARG A 16 -17.23 -7.85 -21.36
N LEU A 17 -17.12 -9.12 -21.05
CA LEU A 17 -17.57 -9.68 -19.78
C LEU A 17 -16.32 -10.04 -19.00
N ILE A 18 -16.12 -9.42 -17.85
CA ILE A 18 -14.98 -9.67 -16.98
C ILE A 18 -15.44 -10.62 -15.88
N SER A 19 -14.84 -11.81 -15.87
CA SER A 19 -15.18 -12.85 -14.91
C SER A 19 -14.66 -12.53 -13.51
N CYS A 20 -15.25 -13.14 -12.49
CA CYS A 20 -14.80 -12.98 -11.09
C CYS A 20 -13.33 -13.40 -10.89
N LYS A 21 -12.85 -14.38 -11.66
CA LYS A 21 -11.46 -14.86 -11.62
C LYS A 21 -10.48 -13.79 -12.12
N GLU A 22 -10.82 -13.12 -13.21
CA GLU A 22 -10.02 -12.02 -13.78
C GLU A 22 -10.02 -10.79 -12.87
N LEU A 23 -11.17 -10.45 -12.28
CA LEU A 23 -11.26 -9.36 -11.30
C LEU A 23 -10.39 -9.62 -10.07
N LYS A 24 -10.41 -10.86 -9.55
CA LYS A 24 -9.55 -11.25 -8.43
C LYS A 24 -8.07 -11.10 -8.80
N LYS A 25 -7.66 -11.57 -9.99
CA LYS A 25 -6.27 -11.44 -10.46
C LYS A 25 -5.85 -9.97 -10.63
N SER A 26 -6.72 -9.15 -11.23
CA SER A 26 -6.48 -7.71 -11.40
C SER A 26 -6.40 -6.97 -10.07
N HIS A 27 -7.28 -7.30 -9.11
CA HIS A 27 -7.26 -6.72 -7.78
C HIS A 27 -5.96 -7.02 -7.04
N TRP A 28 -5.51 -8.29 -7.04
CA TRP A 28 -4.25 -8.65 -6.38
C TRP A 28 -3.03 -8.02 -7.03
N LYS A 29 -3.01 -7.89 -8.36
CA LYS A 29 -1.94 -7.18 -9.07
C LYS A 29 -1.86 -5.71 -8.66
N LYS A 30 -3.01 -5.00 -8.65
CA LYS A 30 -3.05 -3.60 -8.19
C LYS A 30 -2.67 -3.45 -6.72
N PHE A 31 -3.06 -4.41 -5.89
CA PHE A 31 -2.69 -4.44 -4.49
C PHE A 31 -1.18 -4.63 -4.30
N GLU A 32 -0.56 -5.52 -5.08
CA GLU A 32 0.89 -5.74 -5.08
C GLU A 32 1.66 -4.49 -5.55
N GLU A 33 1.21 -3.85 -6.64
CA GLU A 33 1.77 -2.58 -7.12
C GLU A 33 1.65 -1.47 -6.07
N MET A 34 0.46 -1.27 -5.48
CA MET A 34 0.28 -0.29 -4.40
C MET A 34 1.11 -0.61 -3.15
N SER A 35 1.24 -1.89 -2.80
CA SER A 35 2.06 -2.32 -1.66
C SER A 35 3.54 -2.07 -1.94
N TYR A 36 3.98 -2.33 -3.17
CA TYR A 36 5.34 -2.06 -3.63
C TYR A 36 5.64 -0.56 -3.58
N ASP A 37 4.75 0.29 -4.07
CA ASP A 37 4.88 1.75 -3.99
C ASP A 37 4.88 2.26 -2.53
N LEU A 38 4.04 1.68 -1.67
CA LEU A 38 4.06 1.96 -0.23
C LEU A 38 5.37 1.55 0.43
N THR A 39 5.95 0.42 0.02
CA THR A 39 7.26 -0.02 0.52
C THR A 39 8.39 0.86 0.01
N ILE A 40 8.43 1.20 -1.29
CA ILE A 40 9.43 2.12 -1.87
C ILE A 40 9.33 3.51 -1.24
N GLY A 41 8.11 4.02 -1.02
CA GLY A 41 7.86 5.27 -0.32
C GLY A 41 8.30 5.26 1.15
N ARG A 42 8.33 4.09 1.80
CA ARG A 42 8.88 3.93 3.16
C ARG A 42 10.41 3.81 3.17
N PHE A 43 11.02 3.29 2.10
CA PHE A 43 12.48 3.17 2.03
C PHE A 43 13.19 4.46 1.61
N SER A 44 12.50 5.42 1.00
CA SER A 44 13.15 6.66 0.53
C SER A 44 13.46 7.68 1.61
N ASN A 45 12.99 7.54 2.86
CA ASN A 45 13.40 8.40 3.98
C ASN A 45 13.22 7.73 5.36
N GLY A 46 13.84 6.57 5.56
CA GLY A 46 14.09 6.03 6.92
C GLY A 46 15.06 6.87 7.77
N ARG A 47 15.34 8.13 7.40
CA ARG A 47 16.02 9.09 8.26
C ARG A 47 14.96 9.78 9.10
N VAL A 48 14.77 9.24 10.30
CA VAL A 48 14.22 10.01 11.42
C VAL A 48 14.94 11.36 11.43
N PRO A 49 14.23 12.50 11.35
CA PRO A 49 14.85 13.81 11.44
C PRO A 49 15.76 13.88 12.67
N GLY A 50 16.96 14.44 12.54
CA GLY A 50 17.99 14.35 13.59
C GLY A 50 17.51 14.79 14.98
N HIS A 51 16.60 15.76 15.04
CA HIS A 51 15.98 16.23 16.29
C HIS A 51 15.07 15.19 16.96
N VAL A 52 14.34 14.38 16.17
CA VAL A 52 13.50 13.29 16.69
C VAL A 52 14.39 12.16 17.22
N LYS A 53 15.48 11.84 16.50
CA LYS A 53 16.45 10.83 16.95
C LYS A 53 17.11 11.27 18.27
N GLN A 54 17.61 12.50 18.33
CA GLN A 54 18.27 13.02 19.53
C GLN A 54 17.34 13.07 20.75
N ARG A 55 16.04 13.38 20.54
CA ARG A 55 15.05 13.34 21.62
C ARG A 55 14.78 11.92 22.12
N LEU A 56 14.71 10.94 21.21
CA LEU A 56 14.54 9.54 21.56
C LEU A 56 15.77 8.98 22.27
N ASP A 57 16.97 9.30 21.79
CA ASP A 57 18.25 8.87 22.40
C ASP A 57 18.36 9.40 23.85
N ASN A 58 17.98 10.66 24.09
CA ASN A 58 17.95 11.24 25.44
C ASN A 58 16.91 10.57 26.35
N VAL A 59 15.73 10.25 25.83
CA VAL A 59 14.69 9.55 26.60
C VAL A 59 15.13 8.14 26.96
N PHE A 60 15.73 7.40 26.02
CA PHE A 60 16.21 6.04 26.27
C PHE A 60 17.37 5.99 27.27
N LEU A 61 18.33 6.91 27.18
CA LEU A 61 19.43 7.01 28.15
C LEU A 61 18.95 7.34 29.57
N SER A 62 17.82 8.06 29.70
CA SER A 62 17.22 8.38 31.01
C SER A 62 16.52 7.17 31.65
N PHE A 63 16.13 6.16 30.84
CA PHE A 63 15.48 4.95 31.33
C PHE A 63 16.49 3.91 31.87
N GLU A 64 17.73 3.89 31.39
CA GLU A 64 18.77 2.97 31.90
C GLU A 64 19.45 3.46 33.19
N SER A 65 19.29 4.73 33.58
CA SER A 65 19.87 5.28 34.82
C SER A 65 19.02 5.05 36.09
N GLU A 66 17.80 4.51 35.95
CA GLU A 66 16.88 4.20 37.08
C GLU A 66 16.63 2.70 37.26
N GLY A 67 17.40 1.83 36.59
CA GLY A 67 17.33 0.36 36.70
C GLY A 67 18.36 -0.25 37.64
#